data_AF-A0A2H0SL83-F1
#
_entry.id   AF-A0A2H0SL83-F1
#
_cell.length_a   1.000
_cell.length_b   1.000
_cell.length_c   1.000
_cell.angle_alpha   90.00
_cell.angle_beta   90.00
_cell.angle_gamma   90.00
#
_symmetry.space_group_name_H-M   'P 1'
#
loop_
_entity.id
_entity.type
_entity.pdbx_description
1 polymer ?
#
loop_
_entity_poly.entity_id
_entity_poly.type
_entity_poly.pdbx_seq_one_letter_code
_entity_poly.pdbx_strand_id
1 'polypeptide(L)' 'ANSLPEVVTIALAKVLPIFITLTVLVFIYFGFLFVKSQGNPEAISKAKTGMRWAIVGAALLIGANALADAFIRKLAEL' A
#
# COMPACT_ATOMS: atom_id res chain seq x y z
N ALA A 1 -23.23 -16.70 -14.74
CA ALA A 1 -22.58 -16.99 -13.43
C ALA A 1 -21.44 -16.00 -13.29
N ASN A 2 -21.42 -15.20 -12.23
CA ASN A 2 -20.44 -14.13 -12.03
C ASN A 2 -19.02 -14.69 -12.21
N SER A 3 -18.31 -14.16 -13.19
CA SER A 3 -16.95 -14.60 -13.48
C SER A 3 -16.07 -14.25 -12.27
N LEU A 4 -15.27 -15.19 -11.77
CA LEU A 4 -14.31 -14.92 -10.69
C LEU A 4 -13.48 -13.63 -10.94
N PRO A 5 -13.08 -13.32 -12.19
CA PRO A 5 -12.47 -12.03 -12.54
C PRO A 5 -13.30 -10.78 -12.18
N GLU A 6 -14.62 -10.78 -12.41
CA GLU A 6 -15.49 -9.64 -12.08
C GLU A 6 -15.54 -9.37 -10.58
N VAL A 7 -15.60 -10.43 -9.76
CA VAL A 7 -15.64 -10.27 -8.30
C VAL A 7 -14.32 -9.66 -7.80
N VAL A 8 -13.19 -10.14 -8.32
CA VAL A 8 -11.85 -9.63 -7.96
C VAL A 8 -11.69 -8.17 -8.38
N THR A 9 -12.07 -7.81 -9.60
CA THR A 9 -11.96 -6.42 -10.10
C THR A 9 -12.83 -5.45 -9.32
N ILE A 10 -14.08 -5.82 -9.00
CA ILE A 10 -14.97 -4.98 -8.19
C ILE A 10 -14.41 -4.80 -6.77
N ALA A 11 -13.88 -5.87 -6.16
CA ALA A 11 -13.28 -5.79 -4.84
C ALA A 11 -12.06 -4.86 -4.84
N LEU A 12 -11.14 -5.04 -5.80
CA LEU A 12 -9.94 -4.22 -5.96
C LEU A 12 -10.29 -2.74 -6.19
N ALA A 13 -11.26 -2.44 -7.06
CA ALA A 13 -11.69 -1.07 -7.34
C ALA A 13 -12.21 -0.33 -6.11
N LYS A 14 -12.79 -1.03 -5.13
CA LYS A 14 -13.27 -0.43 -3.87
C LYS A 14 -12.18 -0.38 -2.79
N VAL A 15 -11.37 -1.43 -2.69
CA VAL A 15 -10.40 -1.61 -1.60
C VAL A 15 -9.13 -0.76 -1.84
N LEU A 16 -8.56 -0.78 -3.05
CA LEU A 16 -7.29 -0.09 -3.34
C LEU A 16 -7.33 1.42 -3.02
N PRO A 17 -8.35 2.21 -3.40
CA PRO A 17 -8.37 3.65 -3.12
C PRO A 17 -8.34 3.98 -1.62
N ILE A 18 -9.00 3.15 -0.81
CA ILE A 18 -9.01 3.30 0.66
C ILE A 18 -7.59 3.09 1.19
N PHE A 19 -6.93 2.01 0.79
CA PHE A 19 -5.58 1.69 1.24
C PHE A 19 -4.54 2.70 0.73
N ILE A 20 -4.66 3.17 -0.51
CA ILE A 20 -3.79 4.22 -1.06
C ILE A 20 -3.92 5.51 -0.22
N THR A 21 -5.15 5.90 0.12
CA THR A 21 -5.39 7.07 0.98
C THR A 21 -4.76 6.89 2.36
N LEU A 22 -4.93 5.72 2.98
CA LEU A 22 -4.30 5.40 4.26
C LEU A 22 -2.78 5.41 4.18
N THR A 23 -2.19 4.89 3.10
CA THR A 23 -0.74 4.92 2.87
C THR A 23 -0.23 6.36 2.89
N VAL A 24 -0.89 7.28 2.18
CA VAL A 24 -0.50 8.70 2.18
C VAL A 24 -0.52 9.29 3.59
N LEU A 25 -1.56 8.99 4.38
CA LEU A 25 -1.64 9.45 5.77
C LEU A 25 -0.50 8.91 6.64
N VAL A 26 -0.13 7.64 6.46
CA VAL A 26 1.00 7.02 7.18
C VAL A 26 2.33 7.69 6.82
N PHE A 27 2.54 7.99 5.53
CA PHE A 27 3.72 8.75 5.09
C PHE A 27 3.77 10.14 5.72
N ILE A 28 2.65 10.86 5.74
CA ILE A 28 2.56 12.18 6.39
C ILE A 28 2.86 12.06 7.89
N TYR A 29 2.30 11.06 8.58
CA TYR A 29 2.50 10.85 10.01
C TYR A 29 3.99 10.62 10.35
N PHE A 30 4.65 9.69 9.65
CA PHE A 30 6.07 9.43 9.90
C PHE A 30 6.99 10.56 9.42
N GLY A 31 6.60 11.28 8.36
CA GLY A 31 7.30 12.50 7.93
C GLY A 31 7.24 13.60 8.99
N PHE A 32 6.07 13.83 9.56
CA PHE A 32 5.90 14.75 10.68
C PHE A 32 6.68 14.31 11.91
N LEU A 33 6.63 13.01 12.26
CA LEU A 33 7.38 12.47 13.40
C LEU A 33 8.90 12.65 13.21
N PHE A 34 9.40 12.52 11.98
CA PHE A 34 10.80 12.76 11.64
C PHE A 34 11.20 14.22 11.92
N VAL A 35 10.40 15.19 11.46
CA VAL A 35 10.63 16.62 11.72
C VAL A 35 10.52 16.96 13.21
N LYS A 36 9.48 16.45 13.88
CA LYS A 36 9.22 16.67 15.32
C LYS A 36 10.35 16.14 16.21
N SER A 37 11.08 15.12 15.76
CA SER A 37 12.11 14.47 16.60
C SER A 37 13.32 15.36 16.89
N GLN A 38 13.53 16.47 16.15
CA GLN A 38 14.41 17.61 16.48
C GLN A 38 15.80 17.28 17.09
N GLY A 39 16.42 16.16 16.70
CA GLY A 39 17.75 15.75 17.17
C GLY A 39 17.77 14.64 18.22
N ASN A 40 16.63 14.14 18.70
CA ASN A 40 16.58 12.92 19.50
C ASN A 40 16.91 11.70 18.60
N PRO A 41 18.06 11.02 18.79
CA PRO A 41 18.49 9.94 17.90
C PRO A 41 17.55 8.73 17.91
N GLU A 42 16.95 8.43 19.07
CA GLU A 42 16.03 7.31 19.22
C GLU A 42 14.70 7.57 18.49
N ALA A 43 14.15 8.78 18.65
CA ALA A 43 12.92 9.18 17.98
C ALA A 43 13.10 9.26 16.46
N ILE A 44 14.24 9.78 15.99
CA ILE A 44 14.63 9.78 14.57
C ILE A 44 14.76 8.34 14.05
N SER A 45 15.36 7.43 14.82
CA SER A 45 15.47 6.02 14.45
C SER A 45 14.09 5.37 14.29
N LYS A 46 13.18 5.60 15.24
CA LYS A 46 11.79 5.11 15.17
C LYS A 46 11.05 5.67 13.94
N ALA A 47 11.17 6.97 13.67
CA ALA A 47 10.56 7.60 12.51
C ALA A 47 11.09 7.00 11.19
N LYS A 48 12.40 6.77 11.08
CA LYS A 48 13.02 6.13 9.90
C LYS A 48 12.53 4.68 9.72
N THR A 49 12.47 3.90 10.79
CA THR A 49 11.96 2.53 10.72
C THR A 49 10.50 2.51 10.30
N GLY A 50 9.67 3.40 10.86
CA GLY A 50 8.28 3.57 10.44
C GLY A 50 8.14 3.96 8.97
N MET A 51 8.98 4.88 8.48
CA MET A 51 9.01 5.26 7.07
C MET A 51 9.38 4.08 6.15
N ARG A 52 10.34 3.24 6.56
CA ARG A 52 10.69 2.02 5.79
C ARG A 52 9.50 1.07 5.70
N TRP A 53 8.76 0.87 6.79
CA TRP A 53 7.53 0.07 6.77
C TRP A 53 6.43 0.69 5.91
N ALA A 54 6.31 2.02 5.88
CA ALA A 54 5.38 2.71 4.98
C ALA A 54 5.72 2.45 3.50
N ILE A 55 7.01 2.46 3.14
CA ILE A 55 7.49 2.11 1.79
C ILE A 55 7.16 0.65 1.44
N VAL A 56 7.40 -0.28 2.37
CA VAL A 56 7.05 -1.70 2.17
C VAL A 56 5.54 -1.86 1.98
N GLY A 57 4.72 -1.17 2.76
CA GLY A 57 3.26 -1.18 2.61
C GLY A 57 2.81 -0.67 1.24
N ALA A 58 3.39 0.43 0.77
CA ALA A 58 3.13 0.96 -0.57
C ALA A 58 3.54 -0.03 -1.67
N ALA A 59 4.73 -0.64 -1.54
CA ALA A 59 5.21 -1.65 -2.48
C ALA A 59 4.31 -2.90 -2.51
N LEU A 60 3.78 -3.32 -1.36
CA LEU A 60 2.82 -4.43 -1.27
C LEU A 60 1.50 -4.11 -1.97
N LEU A 61 0.98 -2.88 -1.86
CA LEU A 61 -0.25 -2.48 -2.57
C LEU A 61 -0.06 -2.54 -4.10
N ILE A 62 1.06 -2.02 -4.58
CA ILE A 62 1.40 -2.05 -6.01
C ILE A 62 1.59 -3.50 -6.48
N GLY A 63 2.34 -4.29 -5.70
CA GLY A 63 2.58 -5.70 -5.99
C GLY A 63 1.31 -6.54 -6.01
N ALA A 64 0.41 -6.33 -5.05
CA ALA A 64 -0.89 -7.02 -5.00
C ALA A 64 -1.74 -6.71 -6.23
N ASN A 65 -1.80 -5.44 -6.67
CA ASN A 65 -2.52 -5.08 -7.88
C ASN A 65 -1.89 -5.72 -9.13
N ALA A 66 -0.57 -5.66 -9.27
CA ALA A 66 0.13 -6.26 -10.40
C ALA A 66 -0.07 -7.79 -10.48
N LEU A 67 -0.06 -8.49 -9.34
CA LEU A 67 -0.31 -9.92 -9.28
C LEU A 67 -1.76 -10.26 -9.63
N ALA A 68 -2.73 -9.48 -9.15
CA ALA A 68 -4.13 -9.67 -9.50
C ALA A 68 -4.37 -9.47 -11.01
N ASP A 69 -3.79 -8.43 -11.60
CA ASP A 69 -3.89 -8.18 -13.04
C ASP A 69 -3.27 -9.32 -13.85
N ALA A 70 -2.10 -9.84 -13.44
CA ALA A 70 -1.46 -10.97 -14.10
C ALA A 70 -2.32 -12.24 -14.03
N PHE A 71 -2.96 -12.49 -12.89
CA PHE A 71 -3.86 -13.63 -12.70
C PHE A 71 -5.12 -13.52 -13.57
N ILE A 72 -5.76 -12.34 -13.59
CA ILE A 72 -6.96 -12.08 -14.41
C ILE A 72 -6.66 -12.26 -15.90
N ARG A 73 -5.53 -11.71 -16.37
CA ARG A 73 -5.11 -11.86 -17.78
C ARG A 73 -4.98 -13.33 -18.17
N LYS A 74 -4.33 -14.14 -17.33
CA LYS A 74 -4.14 -15.56 -17.61
C LYS A 74 -5.46 -16.35 -17.65
N LEU A 75 -6.47 -15.94 -16.87
CA LEU A 75 -7.80 -16.54 -16.95
C LEU A 75 -8.56 -16.13 -18.21
N ALA A 76 -8.32 -14.93 -18.76
CA ALA A 76 -8.96 -14.47 -19.98
C ALA A 76 -8.38 -15.12 -21.25
N GLU A 77 -7.17 -15.68 -21.17
CA GLU A 77 -6.50 -16.40 -22.26
C GLU A 77 -6.93 -17.88 -22.36
N LEU A 78 -7.62 -18.42 -21.34
CA LEU A 78 -8.14 -19.80 -21.28
C LEU A 78 -9.59 -19.88 -21.78
#